data_AF-A0A942SI82-F1
#
_entry.id   AF-A0A942SI82-F1
#
_cell.length_a   1.000
_cell.length_b   1.000
_cell.length_c   1.000
_cell.angle_alpha   90.00
_cell.angle_beta   90.00
_cell.angle_gamma   90.00
#
_symmetry.space_group_name_H-M   'P 1'
#
loop_
_entity.id
_entity.type
_entity.pdbx_description
1 polymer ?
#
loop_
_entity_poly.entity_id
_entity_poly.type
_entity_poly.pdbx_seq_one_letter_code
_entity_poly.pdbx_strand_id
1 'polypeptide(L)' 'GDSLVQQVLGHGIAAKLSAKLGEGVLNGLLTARLGIAAIEVTRPLPFAALPRPKLSDLAGNLLPAKKD' A
#
# COMPACT_ATOMS: atom_id res chain seq x y z
N GLY A 1 -12.86 25.73 -26.26
CA GLY A 1 -11.71 24.93 -26.73
C GLY A 1 -10.79 24.58 -25.57
N ASP A 2 -10.18 25.59 -24.95
CA ASP A 2 -9.17 25.42 -23.89
C ASP A 2 -9.61 24.69 -22.62
N SER A 3 -10.84 24.92 -22.12
CA SER A 3 -11.29 24.33 -20.85
C SER A 3 -11.42 22.79 -20.89
N LEU A 4 -11.88 22.23 -22.02
CA LEU A 4 -12.01 20.77 -22.17
C LEU A 4 -10.65 20.07 -22.28
N VAL A 5 -9.69 20.68 -22.97
CA VAL A 5 -8.32 20.16 -23.08
C VAL A 5 -7.62 20.22 -21.72
N GLN A 6 -7.79 21.31 -20.98
CA GLN A 6 -7.21 21.48 -19.64
C GLN A 6 -7.83 20.48 -18.63
N GLN A 7 -9.14 20.20 -18.75
CA GLN A 7 -9.83 19.23 -17.89
C GLN A 7 -9.46 17.79 -18.24
N VAL A 8 -9.32 17.44 -19.53
CA VAL A 8 -8.83 16.12 -19.99
C VAL A 8 -7.37 15.91 -19.62
N LEU A 9 -6.52 16.95 -19.71
CA LEU A 9 -5.12 16.87 -19.31
C LEU A 9 -4.97 16.70 -17.79
N GLY A 10 -5.77 17.42 -16.99
CA GLY A 10 -5.82 17.25 -15.54
C GLY A 10 -6.30 15.86 -15.10
N HIS A 11 -7.36 15.35 -15.73
CA HIS A 11 -7.85 13.99 -15.49
C HIS A 11 -6.85 12.92 -15.97
N GLY A 12 -6.15 13.14 -17.08
CA GLY A 12 -5.14 12.22 -17.59
C GLY A 12 -3.92 12.07 -16.69
N ILE A 13 -3.42 13.18 -16.13
CA ILE A 13 -2.32 13.17 -15.16
C ILE A 13 -2.75 12.54 -13.84
N ALA A 14 -3.94 12.90 -13.33
CA ALA A 14 -4.50 12.30 -12.12
C ALA A 14 -4.72 10.78 -12.29
N ALA A 15 -5.23 10.34 -13.45
CA ALA A 15 -5.42 8.93 -13.76
C ALA A 15 -4.09 8.16 -13.79
N LYS A 16 -3.04 8.73 -14.41
CA LYS A 16 -1.70 8.12 -14.42
C LYS A 16 -1.10 8.03 -13.03
N LEU A 17 -1.21 9.09 -12.23
CA LEU A 17 -0.71 9.10 -10.85
C LEU A 17 -1.46 8.08 -9.98
N SER A 18 -2.79 8.03 -10.10
CA SER A 18 -3.63 7.07 -9.38
C SER A 18 -3.30 5.63 -9.76
N ALA A 19 -3.05 5.36 -11.04
CA ALA A 19 -2.64 4.02 -11.50
C ALA A 19 -1.29 3.61 -10.88
N LYS A 20 -0.31 4.53 -10.85
CA LYS A 20 1.01 4.27 -10.24
C LYS A 20 0.95 4.07 -8.73
N LEU A 21 0.10 4.85 -8.04
CA LEU A 21 -0.20 4.63 -6.62
C LEU A 21 -0.85 3.26 -6.40
N GLY A 22 -1.85 2.88 -7.21
CA GLY A 22 -2.52 1.58 -7.11
C GLY A 22 -1.57 0.40 -7.31
N GLU A 23 -0.71 0.47 -8.34
CA GLU A 23 0.36 -0.51 -8.57
C GLU A 23 1.32 -0.60 -7.36
N GLY A 24 1.69 0.55 -6.78
CA GLY A 24 2.55 0.62 -5.60
C GLY A 24 1.93 -0.02 -4.35
N VAL A 25 0.66 0.29 -4.05
CA VAL A 25 -0.07 -0.30 -2.92
C VAL A 25 -0.22 -1.80 -3.10
N LEU A 26 -0.58 -2.26 -4.30
CA LEU A 26 -0.74 -3.69 -4.57
C LEU A 26 0.57 -4.46 -4.37
N ASN A 27 1.67 -3.94 -4.91
CA ASN A 27 2.99 -4.54 -4.75
C ASN A 27 3.43 -4.53 -3.29
N GLY A 28 3.21 -3.41 -2.57
CA GLY A 28 3.53 -3.29 -1.15
C GLY A 28 2.75 -4.28 -0.29
N LEU A 29 1.48 -4.57 -0.61
CA LEU A 29 0.67 -5.56 0.09
C LEU A 29 1.22 -6.99 -0.09
N LEU A 30 1.65 -7.32 -1.31
CA LEU A 30 2.27 -8.61 -1.60
C LEU A 30 3.59 -8.78 -0.84
N THR A 31 4.43 -7.74 -0.82
CA THR A 31 5.68 -7.72 -0.04
C THR A 31 5.42 -7.85 1.45
N ALA A 32 4.41 -7.16 1.98
CA ALA A 32 4.02 -7.25 3.38
C ALA A 32 3.60 -8.67 3.78
N ARG A 33 2.86 -9.38 2.91
CA ARG A 33 2.50 -10.79 3.13
C ARG A 33 3.74 -11.68 3.20
N LEU A 34 4.67 -11.52 2.26
CA LEU A 34 5.93 -12.27 2.26
C LEU A 34 6.74 -11.98 3.53
N GLY A 35 6.81 -10.72 3.95
CA GLY A 35 7.49 -10.31 5.18
C GLY A 35 6.91 -11.02 6.40
N ILE A 36 5.58 -11.05 6.56
CA ILE A 36 4.94 -11.77 7.67
C ILE A 36 5.30 -13.25 7.66
N ALA A 37 5.24 -13.92 6.51
CA ALA A 37 5.62 -15.32 6.38
C ALA A 37 7.11 -15.56 6.72
N ALA A 38 8.00 -14.66 6.29
CA ALA A 38 9.41 -14.73 6.62
C ALA A 38 9.63 -14.61 8.13
N ILE A 39 8.92 -13.70 8.81
CA ILE A 39 8.97 -13.60 10.27
C ILE A 39 8.49 -14.92 10.89
N GLU A 40 7.40 -15.52 10.38
CA GLU A 40 6.88 -16.83 10.83
C GLU A 40 7.89 -17.98 10.71
N VAL A 41 8.65 -18.03 9.61
CA VAL A 41 9.63 -19.09 9.36
C VAL A 41 10.93 -18.90 10.13
N THR A 42 11.40 -17.66 10.29
CA THR A 42 12.73 -17.37 10.85
C THR A 42 12.76 -17.32 12.38
N ARG A 43 11.59 -17.29 13.04
CA ARG A 43 11.52 -17.13 14.50
C ARG A 43 11.80 -18.45 15.24
N PRO A 44 12.72 -18.46 16.21
CA PRO A 44 12.99 -19.65 17.02
C PRO A 44 12.01 -19.80 18.19
N LEU A 45 11.41 -18.71 18.65
CA LEU A 45 10.57 -18.66 19.84
C LEU A 45 9.11 -18.29 19.50
N PRO A 46 8.13 -18.82 20.26
CA PRO A 46 6.73 -18.47 20.07
C PRO A 46 6.45 -17.02 20.48
N PHE A 47 5.36 -16.47 19.95
CA PHE A 47 4.86 -15.16 20.33
C PHE A 47 4.26 -15.16 21.73
N ALA A 48 5.08 -14.83 22.73
CA ALA A 48 4.64 -14.74 24.12
C ALA A 48 4.42 -13.30 24.61
N ALA A 49 5.23 -12.35 24.13
CA ALA A 49 5.23 -10.97 24.64
C ALA A 49 4.29 -10.03 23.86
N LEU A 50 4.13 -10.25 22.56
CA LEU A 50 3.36 -9.38 21.66
C LEU A 50 2.47 -10.22 20.74
N PRO A 51 1.33 -9.66 20.29
CA PRO A 51 0.47 -10.30 19.29
C PRO A 51 1.23 -10.61 17.99
N ARG A 52 0.74 -11.62 17.26
CA ARG A 52 1.27 -11.95 15.93
C ARG A 52 1.04 -10.77 14.97
N PRO A 53 2.04 -10.31 14.21
CA PRO A 53 1.87 -9.27 13.20
C PRO A 53 0.94 -9.77 12.12
N LYS A 54 -0.03 -8.93 11.77
CA LYS A 54 -1.04 -9.17 10.76
C LYS A 54 -0.86 -8.18 9.61
N LEU A 55 -1.41 -8.54 8.46
CA LEU A 55 -1.39 -7.67 7.29
C LEU A 55 -2.13 -6.35 7.55
N SER A 56 -3.17 -6.36 8.40
CA SER A 56 -3.90 -5.18 8.85
C SER A 56 -3.01 -4.16 9.55
N ASP A 57 -2.00 -4.62 10.28
CA ASP A 57 -1.08 -3.76 11.04
C ASP A 57 -0.15 -2.98 10.10
N LEU A 58 0.00 -3.47 8.87
CA LEU A 58 0.82 -2.87 7.81
C LEU A 58 -0.03 -2.07 6.82
N ALA A 59 -1.33 -2.37 6.71
CA ALA A 59 -2.25 -1.72 5.77
C ALA A 59 -2.30 -0.20 5.95
N GLY A 60 -2.23 0.31 7.19
CA GLY A 60 -2.22 1.76 7.45
C GLY A 60 -0.99 2.50 6.91
N ASN A 61 0.14 1.81 6.76
CA ASN A 61 1.37 2.38 6.20
C ASN A 61 1.45 2.23 4.67
N LEU A 62 0.66 1.32 4.10
CA LEU A 62 0.56 1.06 2.67
C LEU A 62 -0.51 1.90 2.00
N LEU A 63 -1.57 2.24 2.74
CA LEU A 63 -2.60 3.14 2.27
C LEU A 63 -2.10 4.59 2.40
N PRO A 64 -2.35 5.46 1.40
CA PRO A 64 -2.02 6.87 1.54
C PRO A 64 -2.71 7.42 2.79
N ALA A 65 -1.92 7.97 3.72
CA ALA A 65 -2.45 8.54 4.96
C ALA A 65 -3.56 9.54 4.62
N LYS A 66 -4.77 9.27 5.11
CA LYS A 66 -5.82 10.29 5.10
C LYS A 66 -5.38 11.38 6.06
N LYS A 67 -4.81 12.44 5.50
CA LYS A 67 -4.52 13.67 6.22
C LYS A 67 -5.86 14.38 6.40
N ASP A 68 -6.34 14.43 7.63
CA ASP A 68 -7.43 15.33 8.02
C ASP A 68 -7.07 16.79 7.72
#